data_AF-A0A327QV75-F1
#
_entry.id   AF-A0A327QV75-F1
#
_cell.length_a   1.000
_cell.length_b   1.000
_cell.length_c   1.000
_cell.angle_alpha   90.00
_cell.angle_beta   90.00
_cell.angle_gamma   90.00
#
_symmetry.space_group_name_H-M   'P 1'
#
loop_
_entity.id
_entity.type
_entity.pdbx_description
1 polymer ?
#
loop_
_entity_poly.entity_id
_entity_poly.type
_entity_poly.pdbx_seq_one_letter_code
_entity_poly.pdbx_strand_id
1 'polypeptide(L)'
;MFSKEEAKKLRQDFWISFGKSFPRKWILYNTGIKDFSFKFHFDLSTAMVSMDIENQNLEKRMELWEKLISLQSLFKEEYLPNALFQDTVFLDNGKEISRVSVSLNNVSIHNKNTWQETMVFLKENMTKFEDFFNEYEDIIRP
;
A
#
# COMPACT_ATOMS: atom_id res chain seq x y z
N MET A 1 -19.94 10.86 17.75
CA MET A 1 -18.63 11.33 17.25
C MET A 1 -17.60 10.96 18.29
N PHE A 2 -16.49 10.32 17.93
CA PHE A 2 -15.44 9.92 18.89
C PHE A 2 -14.64 11.13 19.35
N SER A 3 -14.17 11.11 20.60
CA SER A 3 -13.16 12.05 21.06
C SER A 3 -11.84 11.82 20.34
N LYS A 4 -10.92 12.81 20.39
CA LYS A 4 -9.57 12.66 19.80
C LYS A 4 -8.81 11.47 20.40
N GLU A 5 -8.99 11.23 21.70
CA GLU A 5 -8.34 10.13 22.43
C GLU A 5 -8.92 8.78 22.03
N GLU A 6 -10.25 8.67 21.95
CA GLU A 6 -10.93 7.44 21.51
C GLU A 6 -10.55 7.08 20.08
N ALA A 7 -10.53 8.07 19.17
CA ALA A 7 -10.11 7.87 17.79
C ALA A 7 -8.65 7.38 17.70
N LYS A 8 -7.74 7.95 18.50
CA LYS A 8 -6.34 7.50 18.57
C LYS A 8 -6.25 6.06 19.09
N LYS A 9 -7.02 5.73 20.14
CA LYS A 9 -7.05 4.39 20.72
C LYS A 9 -7.56 3.35 19.73
N LEU A 10 -8.64 3.64 18.99
CA LEU A 10 -9.16 2.72 17.97
C LEU A 10 -8.14 2.41 16.88
N ARG A 11 -7.42 3.44 16.39
CA ARG A 11 -6.33 3.23 15.42
C ARG A 11 -5.22 2.35 15.98
N GLN A 12 -4.79 2.62 17.20
CA GLN A 12 -3.75 1.83 17.87
C GLN A 12 -4.20 0.38 18.07
N ASP A 13 -5.41 0.17 18.58
CA ASP A 13 -5.99 -1.16 18.81
C ASP A 13 -6.08 -1.95 17.50
N PHE A 14 -6.49 -1.31 16.40
CA PHE A 14 -6.53 -1.94 15.08
C PHE A 14 -5.15 -2.46 14.66
N TRP A 15 -4.12 -1.59 14.64
CA TRP A 15 -2.79 -1.98 14.18
C TRP A 15 -2.12 -3.02 15.08
N ILE A 16 -2.34 -2.94 16.40
CA ILE A 16 -1.89 -3.98 17.34
C ILE A 16 -2.58 -5.32 17.02
N SER A 17 -3.89 -5.30 16.80
CA SER A 17 -4.66 -6.50 16.48
C SER A 17 -4.24 -7.11 15.13
N PHE A 18 -4.00 -6.28 14.12
CA PHE A 18 -3.51 -6.71 12.81
C PHE A 18 -2.14 -7.39 12.93
N GLY A 19 -1.18 -6.76 13.63
CA GLY A 19 0.15 -7.35 13.83
C GLY A 19 0.15 -8.64 14.63
N LYS A 20 -0.78 -8.80 15.59
CA LYS A 20 -0.96 -10.06 16.34
C LYS A 20 -1.62 -11.16 15.51
N SER A 21 -2.60 -10.79 14.68
CA SER A 21 -3.35 -11.75 13.86
C SER A 21 -2.51 -12.29 12.70
N PHE A 22 -1.64 -11.44 12.15
CA PHE A 22 -0.74 -11.78 11.04
C PHE A 22 0.70 -11.44 11.40
N PRO A 23 1.34 -12.23 12.29
CA PRO A 23 2.73 -12.00 12.69
C PRO A 23 3.67 -12.35 11.53
N ARG A 24 3.94 -11.35 10.68
CA ARG A 24 4.81 -11.44 9.51
C ARG A 24 5.74 -10.23 9.47
N LYS A 25 6.97 -10.45 9.00
CA LYS A 25 7.90 -9.37 8.65
C LYS A 25 7.58 -8.87 7.25
N TRP A 26 6.83 -7.77 7.17
CA TRP A 26 6.53 -7.07 5.93
C TRP A 26 7.77 -6.32 5.41
N ILE A 27 7.94 -6.24 4.09
CA ILE A 27 9.03 -5.51 3.43
C ILE A 27 8.90 -4.02 3.75
N LEU A 28 7.72 -3.44 3.52
CA LEU A 28 7.43 -2.00 3.71
C LEU A 28 8.48 -1.11 3.06
N TYR A 29 9.43 -0.58 3.84
CA TYR A 29 10.50 0.31 3.40
C TYR A 29 11.80 -0.44 3.03
N ASN A 30 11.92 -1.72 3.38
CA ASN A 30 13.13 -2.52 3.19
C ASN A 30 13.22 -3.12 1.78
N THR A 31 12.92 -2.31 0.76
CA THR A 31 12.89 -2.69 -0.66
C THR A 31 14.27 -2.64 -1.30
N GLY A 32 15.24 -1.97 -0.64
CA GLY A 32 16.57 -1.72 -1.20
C GLY A 32 16.60 -0.66 -2.31
N ILE A 33 15.43 -0.13 -2.72
CA ILE A 33 15.30 0.91 -3.73
C ILE A 33 14.97 2.23 -3.02
N LYS A 34 15.71 3.29 -3.37
CA LYS A 34 15.52 4.61 -2.75
C LYS A 34 14.13 5.17 -3.06
N ASP A 35 13.45 5.65 -2.02
CA ASP A 35 12.12 6.28 -2.09
C ASP A 35 11.03 5.39 -2.70
N PHE A 36 11.22 4.06 -2.64
CA PHE A 36 10.25 3.06 -3.09
C PHE A 36 9.78 2.25 -1.89
N SER A 37 8.47 2.24 -1.62
CA SER A 37 7.94 1.61 -0.40
C SER A 37 6.56 1.02 -0.57
N PHE A 38 6.27 -0.03 0.21
CA PHE A 38 4.93 -0.54 0.42
C PHE A 38 4.29 0.07 1.64
N LYS A 39 2.99 0.38 1.56
CA LYS A 39 2.25 1.00 2.65
C LYS A 39 0.90 0.34 2.88
N PHE A 40 0.54 0.27 4.14
CA PHE A 40 -0.83 0.06 4.58
C PHE A 40 -1.45 1.41 4.93
N HIS A 41 -2.69 1.61 4.53
CA HIS A 41 -3.50 2.75 4.92
C HIS A 41 -4.89 2.28 5.35
N PHE A 42 -5.41 2.85 6.42
CA PHE A 42 -6.78 2.59 6.87
C PHE A 42 -7.33 3.81 7.58
N ASP A 43 -8.37 4.40 7.00
CA ASP A 43 -9.01 5.62 7.48
C ASP A 43 -10.48 5.40 7.85
N LEU A 44 -11.27 6.48 7.82
CA LEU A 44 -12.66 6.47 8.25
C LEU A 44 -13.62 5.84 7.24
N SER A 45 -13.20 5.66 5.98
CA SER A 45 -14.05 5.21 4.88
C SER A 45 -13.39 4.18 3.95
N THR A 46 -12.05 4.09 3.96
CA THR A 46 -11.29 3.25 3.05
C THR A 46 -10.10 2.58 3.74
N ALA A 47 -9.77 1.40 3.26
CA ALA A 47 -8.48 0.75 3.49
C ALA A 47 -7.75 0.62 2.15
N MET A 48 -6.43 0.75 2.15
CA MET A 48 -5.63 0.70 0.94
C MET A 48 -4.29 0.01 1.21
N VAL A 49 -3.83 -0.74 0.22
CA VAL A 49 -2.44 -1.19 0.13
C VAL A 49 -1.84 -0.55 -1.10
N SER A 50 -0.64 0.01 -0.98
CA SER A 50 0.03 0.66 -2.09
C SER A 50 1.52 0.36 -2.17
N MET A 51 2.04 0.48 -3.37
CA MET A 51 3.45 0.61 -3.72
C MET A 51 3.66 2.04 -4.22
N ASP A 52 4.46 2.81 -3.51
CA ASP A 52 4.68 4.25 -3.75
C ASP A 52 6.13 4.52 -4.16
N ILE A 53 6.31 5.36 -5.19
CA ILE A 53 7.60 5.93 -5.60
C ILE A 53 7.58 7.44 -5.29
N GLU A 54 8.32 7.84 -4.27
CA GLU A 54 8.34 9.22 -3.74
C GLU A 54 9.62 10.00 -4.07
N ASN A 55 10.40 9.52 -5.05
CA ASN A 55 11.67 10.15 -5.40
C ASN A 55 11.43 11.60 -5.88
N GLN A 56 12.09 12.55 -5.24
CA GLN A 56 11.97 13.97 -5.58
C GLN A 56 12.60 14.30 -6.95
N ASN A 57 13.52 13.45 -7.42
CA ASN A 57 14.03 13.56 -8.77
C ASN A 57 13.04 12.88 -9.73
N LEU A 58 12.39 13.69 -10.56
CA LEU A 58 11.36 13.24 -11.51
C LEU A 58 11.88 12.18 -12.49
N GLU A 59 13.08 12.36 -13.04
CA GLU A 59 13.68 11.42 -13.99
C GLU A 59 13.85 10.03 -13.36
N LYS A 60 14.38 9.97 -12.12
CA LYS A 60 14.51 8.72 -11.37
C LYS A 60 13.16 8.11 -11.00
N ARG A 61 12.15 8.94 -10.70
CA ARG A 61 10.78 8.48 -10.44
C ARG A 61 10.20 7.84 -11.69
N MET A 62 10.37 8.50 -12.85
CA MET A 62 9.88 8.01 -14.14
C MET A 62 10.58 6.74 -14.60
N GLU A 63 11.89 6.62 -14.41
CA GLU A 63 12.64 5.40 -14.75
C GLU A 63 12.08 4.16 -14.00
N LEU A 64 11.86 4.28 -12.68
CA LEU A 64 11.23 3.22 -11.89
C LEU A 64 9.76 3.00 -12.28
N TRP A 65 9.03 4.07 -12.60
CA TRP A 65 7.64 3.99 -13.02
C TRP A 65 7.47 3.25 -14.36
N GLU A 66 8.33 3.52 -15.34
CA GLU A 66 8.33 2.86 -16.64
C GLU A 66 8.56 1.35 -16.52
N LYS A 67 9.48 0.94 -15.61
CA LYS A 67 9.68 -0.47 -15.26
C LYS A 67 8.40 -1.11 -14.71
N LEU A 68 7.70 -0.46 -13.77
CA LEU A 68 6.42 -0.98 -13.27
C LEU A 68 5.33 -1.05 -14.34
N ILE A 69 5.25 -0.05 -15.22
CA ILE A 69 4.27 -0.03 -16.31
C ILE A 69 4.54 -1.14 -17.32
N SER A 70 5.81 -1.46 -17.61
CA SER A 70 6.16 -2.60 -18.47
C SER A 70 5.64 -3.94 -17.94
N LEU A 71 5.45 -4.06 -16.62
CA LEU A 71 4.94 -5.24 -15.93
C LEU A 71 3.43 -5.15 -15.63
N GLN A 72 2.74 -4.09 -16.05
CA GLN A 72 1.36 -3.82 -15.65
C GLN A 72 0.38 -4.93 -16.04
N SER A 73 0.47 -5.46 -17.27
CA SER A 73 -0.43 -6.51 -17.74
C SER A 73 -0.29 -7.77 -16.87
N LEU A 74 0.95 -8.19 -16.62
CA LEU A 74 1.29 -9.34 -15.78
C LEU A 74 0.83 -9.14 -14.33
N PHE A 75 1.07 -7.94 -13.79
CA PHE A 75 0.62 -7.55 -12.46
C PHE A 75 -0.90 -7.69 -12.29
N LYS A 76 -1.67 -7.25 -13.30
CA LYS A 76 -3.13 -7.35 -13.28
C LYS A 76 -3.63 -8.77 -13.52
N GLU A 77 -2.98 -9.55 -14.38
CA GLU A 77 -3.40 -10.90 -14.72
C GLU A 77 -3.14 -11.89 -13.58
N GLU A 78 -1.97 -11.82 -12.95
CA GLU A 78 -1.52 -12.85 -12.00
C GLU A 78 -1.68 -12.44 -10.52
N TYR A 79 -1.65 -11.15 -10.22
CA TYR A 79 -1.61 -10.67 -8.84
C TYR A 79 -2.88 -9.92 -8.43
N LEU A 80 -3.06 -8.71 -8.97
CA LEU A 80 -4.08 -7.74 -8.53
C LEU A 80 -4.82 -7.12 -9.74
N PRO A 81 -5.88 -7.77 -10.24
CA PRO A 81 -6.63 -7.32 -11.41
C PRO A 81 -7.21 -5.91 -11.29
N ASN A 82 -7.63 -5.53 -10.08
CA ASN A 82 -8.27 -4.24 -9.81
C ASN A 82 -7.28 -3.15 -9.37
N ALA A 83 -5.97 -3.37 -9.54
CA ALA A 83 -4.98 -2.38 -9.16
C ALA A 83 -5.03 -1.14 -10.05
N LEU A 84 -5.00 0.01 -9.39
CA LEU A 84 -4.93 1.32 -10.01
C LEU A 84 -3.47 1.74 -10.12
N PHE A 85 -3.05 2.08 -11.34
CA PHE A 85 -1.72 2.63 -11.64
C PHE A 85 -1.89 4.11 -11.91
N GLN A 86 -1.23 4.94 -11.10
CA GLN A 86 -1.27 6.40 -11.22
C GLN A 86 0.17 6.92 -11.27
N ASP A 87 0.51 7.57 -12.38
CA ASP A 87 1.80 8.23 -12.58
C ASP A 87 1.99 9.40 -11.62
N THR A 88 0.90 10.12 -11.33
CA THR A 88 0.86 11.30 -10.48
C THR A 88 -0.25 11.20 -9.44
N VAL A 89 0.14 11.18 -8.16
CA VAL A 89 -0.72 11.33 -6.99
C VAL A 89 -0.16 12.44 -6.11
N PHE A 90 -1.01 13.39 -5.73
CA PHE A 90 -0.66 14.44 -4.78
C PHE A 90 -1.01 14.00 -3.37
N LEU A 91 0.00 13.98 -2.50
CA LEU A 91 -0.18 13.77 -1.07
C LEU A 91 -0.61 15.08 -0.39
N ASP A 92 -1.22 14.98 0.79
CA ASP A 92 -1.69 16.14 1.57
C ASP A 92 -0.57 17.15 1.92
N ASN A 93 0.69 16.68 1.93
CA ASN A 93 1.87 17.52 2.15
C ASN A 93 2.38 18.22 0.87
N GLY A 94 1.65 18.12 -0.24
CA GLY A 94 2.01 18.70 -1.53
C GLY A 94 3.03 17.91 -2.34
N LYS A 95 3.52 16.77 -1.85
CA LYS A 95 4.42 15.90 -2.62
C LYS A 95 3.66 15.22 -3.75
N GLU A 96 4.31 15.15 -4.90
CA GLU A 96 3.87 14.37 -6.03
C GLU A 96 4.59 13.02 -6.03
N ILE A 97 3.85 11.93 -6.22
CA ILE A 97 4.38 10.57 -6.19
C ILE A 97 3.77 9.74 -7.33
N SER A 98 4.40 8.62 -7.68
CA SER A 98 3.77 7.59 -8.51
C SER A 98 3.30 6.45 -7.61
N ARG A 99 2.15 5.85 -7.92
CA ARG A 99 1.48 4.88 -7.04
C ARG A 99 0.82 3.77 -7.82
N VAL A 100 1.02 2.54 -7.33
CA VAL A 100 0.15 1.40 -7.62
C VAL A 100 -0.62 1.06 -6.36
N SER A 101 -1.94 0.97 -6.43
CA SER A 101 -2.76 0.69 -5.23
C SER A 101 -3.99 -0.16 -5.50
N VAL A 102 -4.46 -0.80 -4.44
CA VAL A 102 -5.80 -1.39 -4.35
C VAL A 102 -6.48 -0.87 -3.10
N SER A 103 -7.78 -0.63 -3.19
CA SER A 103 -8.55 -0.04 -2.11
C SER A 103 -9.83 -0.84 -1.83
N LEU A 104 -10.18 -0.91 -0.55
CA LEU A 104 -11.45 -1.42 -0.04
C LEU A 104 -12.25 -0.23 0.50
N ASN A 105 -13.46 -0.04 -0.01
CA ASN A 105 -14.35 1.05 0.40
C ASN A 105 -15.36 0.56 1.45
N ASN A 106 -16.08 1.50 2.07
CA ASN A 106 -17.14 1.24 3.06
C ASN A 106 -16.65 0.55 4.34
N VAL A 107 -15.37 0.69 4.64
CA VAL A 107 -14.74 0.20 5.87
C VAL A 107 -14.24 1.36 6.71
N SER A 108 -14.18 1.20 8.02
CA SER A 108 -13.75 2.30 8.89
C SER A 108 -12.87 1.82 10.03
N ILE A 109 -11.75 2.50 10.26
CA ILE A 109 -10.88 2.21 11.40
C ILE A 109 -11.58 2.45 12.74
N HIS A 110 -12.66 3.24 12.74
CA HIS A 110 -13.51 3.45 13.90
C HIS A 110 -14.66 2.43 14.03
N ASN A 111 -14.91 1.61 13.00
CA ASN A 111 -15.95 0.59 13.01
C ASN A 111 -15.33 -0.81 13.16
N LYS A 112 -15.35 -1.34 14.40
CA LYS A 112 -14.80 -2.68 14.69
C LYS A 112 -15.43 -3.81 13.88
N ASN A 113 -16.66 -3.64 13.41
CA ASN A 113 -17.34 -4.66 12.61
C ASN A 113 -16.68 -4.87 11.24
N THR A 114 -16.01 -3.84 10.70
CA THR A 114 -15.29 -3.94 9.42
C THR A 114 -13.83 -4.32 9.60
N TRP A 115 -13.35 -4.54 10.83
CA TRP A 115 -11.93 -4.77 11.07
C TRP A 115 -11.46 -6.10 10.49
N GLN A 116 -12.25 -7.17 10.65
CA GLN A 116 -11.84 -8.49 10.17
C GLN A 116 -11.67 -8.50 8.65
N GLU A 117 -12.65 -7.98 7.90
CA GLU A 117 -12.55 -7.87 6.44
C GLU A 117 -11.38 -6.98 6.01
N THR A 118 -11.17 -5.84 6.68
CA THR A 118 -10.03 -4.96 6.37
C THR A 118 -8.70 -5.66 6.65
N MET A 119 -8.58 -6.39 7.77
CA MET A 119 -7.34 -7.09 8.11
C MET A 119 -7.02 -8.18 7.09
N VAL A 120 -8.02 -8.95 6.64
CA VAL A 120 -7.85 -9.95 5.56
C VAL A 120 -7.42 -9.25 4.26
N PHE A 121 -8.13 -8.18 3.87
CA PHE A 121 -7.79 -7.38 2.70
C PHE A 121 -6.36 -6.87 2.73
N LEU A 122 -5.93 -6.23 3.82
CA LEU A 122 -4.57 -5.70 3.94
C LEU A 122 -3.53 -6.83 3.82
N LYS A 123 -3.71 -7.93 4.55
CA LYS A 123 -2.79 -9.08 4.54
C LYS A 123 -2.65 -9.67 3.14
N GLU A 124 -3.77 -9.94 2.47
CA GLU A 124 -3.77 -10.64 1.18
C GLU A 124 -3.18 -9.77 0.07
N ASN A 125 -3.59 -8.50 0.00
CA ASN A 125 -3.12 -7.61 -1.05
C ASN A 125 -1.65 -7.23 -0.85
N MET A 126 -1.20 -7.00 0.38
CA MET A 126 0.22 -6.77 0.65
C MET A 126 1.07 -7.99 0.32
N THR A 127 0.59 -9.19 0.65
CA THR A 127 1.31 -10.43 0.28
C THR A 127 1.53 -10.48 -1.23
N LYS A 128 0.49 -10.22 -2.03
CA LYS A 128 0.60 -10.20 -3.49
C LYS A 128 1.53 -9.11 -4.03
N PHE A 129 1.52 -7.92 -3.43
CA PHE A 129 2.46 -6.86 -3.78
C PHE A 129 3.92 -7.27 -3.51
N GLU A 130 4.18 -7.89 -2.35
CA GLU A 130 5.51 -8.36 -1.98
C GLU A 130 5.95 -9.54 -2.86
N ASP A 131 5.05 -10.48 -3.16
CA ASP A 131 5.34 -11.64 -4.01
C ASP A 131 5.73 -11.16 -5.43
N PHE A 132 4.95 -10.25 -6.02
CA PHE A 132 5.29 -9.60 -7.30
C PHE A 132 6.66 -8.91 -7.24
N PHE A 133 6.92 -8.15 -6.18
CA PHE A 133 8.18 -7.42 -6.06
C PHE A 133 9.38 -8.35 -5.97
N ASN A 134 9.26 -9.45 -5.22
CA ASN A 134 10.34 -10.43 -5.11
C ASN A 134 10.56 -11.20 -6.42
N GLU A 135 9.49 -11.53 -7.14
CA GLU A 135 9.59 -12.27 -8.41
C GLU A 135 10.22 -11.43 -9.53
N TYR A 136 9.87 -10.14 -9.61
CA TYR A 136 10.35 -9.22 -10.63
C TYR A 136 11.41 -8.25 -10.12
N GLU A 137 12.08 -8.59 -9.02
CA GLU A 137 13.05 -7.73 -8.34
C GLU A 137 14.18 -7.32 -9.29
N ASP A 138 14.69 -8.24 -10.10
CA ASP A 138 15.78 -8.02 -11.08
C ASP A 138 15.39 -7.04 -12.19
N ILE A 139 14.10 -6.89 -12.48
CA ILE A 139 13.59 -5.95 -13.49
C ILE A 139 13.36 -4.58 -12.86
N ILE A 140 12.75 -4.57 -11.66
CA ILE A 140 12.36 -3.34 -10.95
C ILE A 140 13.60 -2.61 -10.41
N ARG A 141 14.58 -3.35 -9.88
CA ARG A 141 15.81 -2.75 -9.35
C ARG A 141 16.63 -2.08 -10.49
N PRO A 142 17.14 -0.86 -10.28
CA PRO A 142 18.10 -0.21 -11.17
C PRO A 142 19.40 -1.02 -11.32
#